data_AF-A0A1C7NS77-F1
#
_entry.id   AF-A0A1C7NS77-F1
#
_cell.length_a   1.000
_cell.length_b   1.000
_cell.length_c   1.000
_cell.angle_alpha   90.00
_cell.angle_beta   90.00
_cell.angle_gamma   90.00
#
_symmetry.space_group_name_H-M   'P 1'
#
loop_
_entity.id
_entity.type
_entity.pdbx_description
1 polymer ?
#
loop_
_entity_poly.entity_id
_entity_poly.type
_entity_poly.pdbx_seq_one_letter_code
_entity_poly.pdbx_strand_id
1 'polypeptide(L)'
;MVLQSTLAPINLPESNLIEFMFSNPNHIPEDRKLLFDVFTGESLTYGQIKDRVLQFAATLEDKFNFQRGDVIALYAPNQASTLYDHHSVTIL
;
A
#
# COMPACT_ATOMS: atom_id res chain seq x y z
N MET A 1 14.21 -14.51 -33.07
CA MET A 1 14.97 -13.33 -32.62
C MET A 1 14.44 -12.95 -31.25
N VAL A 2 15.30 -12.86 -30.24
CA VAL A 2 14.91 -12.38 -28.90
C VAL A 2 15.19 -10.88 -28.86
N LEU A 3 14.17 -10.08 -28.57
CA LEU A 3 14.31 -8.64 -28.34
C LEU A 3 14.46 -8.39 -26.85
N GLN A 4 15.40 -7.53 -26.47
CA GLN A 4 15.64 -7.12 -25.09
C GLN A 4 15.48 -5.60 -24.97
N SER A 5 15.20 -5.14 -23.75
CA SER A 5 15.17 -3.71 -23.44
C SER A 5 16.50 -3.04 -23.78
N THR A 6 16.45 -1.80 -24.23
CA THR A 6 17.64 -0.97 -24.45
C THR A 6 18.17 -0.35 -23.15
N LEU A 7 17.40 -0.42 -22.06
CA LEU A 7 17.82 0.04 -20.75
C LEU A 7 18.77 -0.95 -20.09
N ALA A 8 19.68 -0.44 -19.27
CA ALA A 8 20.58 -1.27 -18.50
C ALA A 8 19.80 -2.23 -17.57
N PRO A 9 20.26 -3.48 -17.41
CA PRO A 9 19.68 -4.39 -16.42
C PRO A 9 19.75 -3.77 -15.02
N ILE A 10 18.66 -3.88 -14.26
CA ILE A 10 18.61 -3.45 -12.87
C ILE A 10 18.63 -4.68 -11.96
N ASN A 11 19.31 -4.56 -10.82
CA ASN A 11 19.23 -5.57 -9.77
C ASN A 11 17.92 -5.36 -9.02
N LEU A 12 17.04 -6.37 -9.06
CA LEU A 12 15.81 -6.35 -8.30
C LEU A 12 16.11 -6.71 -6.84
N PRO A 13 15.50 -6.02 -5.87
CA PRO A 13 15.66 -6.36 -4.46
C PRO A 13 15.05 -7.72 -4.15
N GLU A 14 15.72 -8.49 -3.29
CA GLU A 14 15.21 -9.77 -2.76
C GLU A 14 14.30 -9.52 -1.54
N SER A 15 13.22 -8.75 -1.71
CA SER A 15 12.25 -8.44 -0.65
C SER A 15 10.82 -8.53 -1.16
N ASN A 16 9.85 -8.63 -0.25
CA ASN A 16 8.45 -8.51 -0.66
C ASN A 16 8.09 -7.05 -0.99
N LEU A 17 6.94 -6.85 -1.63
CA LEU A 17 6.50 -5.52 -2.09
C LEU A 17 6.33 -4.52 -0.94
N ILE A 18 5.72 -4.96 0.17
CA ILE A 18 5.46 -4.11 1.34
C ILE A 18 6.78 -3.68 1.99
N GLU A 19 7.70 -4.62 2.18
CA GLU A 19 9.05 -4.35 2.68
C GLU A 19 9.80 -3.40 1.77
N PHE A 20 9.76 -3.61 0.44
CA PHE A 20 10.43 -2.72 -0.50
C PHE A 20 9.87 -1.30 -0.42
N MET A 21 8.54 -1.15 -0.43
CA MET A 21 7.89 0.15 -0.34
C MET A 21 8.25 0.87 0.96
N PHE A 22 8.19 0.18 2.10
CA PHE A 22 8.44 0.78 3.41
C PHE A 22 9.91 0.83 3.84
N SER A 23 10.81 0.17 3.12
CA SER A 23 12.27 0.38 3.24
C SER A 23 12.67 1.80 2.87
N ASN A 24 11.81 2.50 2.12
CA ASN A 24 11.93 3.92 1.81
C ASN A 24 13.29 4.30 1.22
N PRO A 25 13.73 3.66 0.11
CA PRO A 25 15.06 3.90 -0.45
C PRO A 25 15.28 5.35 -0.90
N ASN A 26 14.19 6.09 -1.10
CA ASN A 26 14.19 7.49 -1.52
C ASN A 26 14.02 8.49 -0.36
N HIS A 27 14.04 8.03 0.89
CA HIS A 27 13.91 8.87 2.09
C HIS A 27 12.70 9.82 2.07
N ILE A 28 11.55 9.31 1.65
CA ILE A 28 10.27 10.01 1.68
C ILE A 28 9.93 10.39 3.14
N PRO A 29 9.67 11.68 3.44
CA PRO A 29 9.27 12.11 4.77
C PRO A 29 7.93 11.52 5.22
N GLU A 30 7.79 11.21 6.51
CA GLU A 30 6.57 10.62 7.10
C GLU A 30 5.32 11.54 6.96
N ASP A 31 5.53 12.86 6.93
CA ASP A 31 4.50 13.88 6.76
C ASP A 31 4.19 14.22 5.30
N ARG A 32 4.92 13.61 4.34
CA ARG A 32 4.65 13.81 2.92
C ARG A 32 3.28 13.24 2.56
N LYS A 33 2.38 14.10 2.09
CA LYS A 33 1.09 13.70 1.52
C LYS A 33 1.28 12.89 0.24
N LEU A 34 0.64 11.72 0.16
CA LEU A 34 0.75 10.78 -0.97
C LEU A 34 -0.59 10.47 -1.63
N LEU A 35 -1.63 10.24 -0.83
CA LEU A 35 -2.98 10.04 -1.33
C LEU A 35 -3.80 11.29 -1.09
N PHE A 36 -4.57 11.69 -2.09
CA PHE A 36 -5.40 12.89 -2.06
C PHE A 36 -6.80 12.53 -2.53
N ASP A 37 -7.80 12.93 -1.75
CA ASP A 37 -9.18 12.95 -2.20
C ASP A 37 -9.47 14.34 -2.81
N VAL A 38 -9.77 14.36 -4.11
CA VAL A 38 -10.00 15.62 -4.83
C VAL A 38 -11.36 16.23 -4.48
N PHE A 39 -12.32 15.43 -4.04
CA PHE A 39 -13.67 15.88 -3.71
C PHE A 39 -13.77 16.43 -2.29
N THR A 40 -13.07 15.81 -1.33
CA THR A 40 -13.09 16.24 0.08
C THR A 40 -11.90 17.14 0.46
N GLY A 41 -10.82 17.12 -0.32
CA GLY A 41 -9.57 17.80 0.00
C GLY A 41 -8.74 17.10 1.08
N GLU A 42 -9.18 15.92 1.53
CA GLU A 42 -8.44 15.10 2.48
C GLU A 42 -7.18 14.50 1.85
N SER A 43 -6.22 14.15 2.71
CA SER A 43 -4.98 13.51 2.26
C SER A 43 -4.43 12.56 3.31
N LEU A 44 -3.78 11.49 2.85
CA LEU A 44 -2.97 10.63 3.72
C LEU A 44 -1.49 10.88 3.48
N THR A 45 -0.74 10.97 4.57
CA THR A 45 0.72 11.04 4.53
C THR A 45 1.34 9.65 4.39
N TYR A 46 2.62 9.61 4.00
CA TYR A 46 3.40 8.38 3.93
C TYR A 46 3.36 7.58 5.24
N GLY A 47 3.55 8.24 6.39
CA GLY A 47 3.50 7.59 7.69
C GLY A 47 2.12 7.06 8.03
N GLN A 48 1.06 7.81 7.72
CA GLN A 48 -0.31 7.34 7.93
C GLN A 48 -0.64 6.11 7.09
N ILE A 49 -0.16 6.06 5.83
CA ILE A 49 -0.33 4.90 4.95
C ILE A 49 0.41 3.69 5.52
N LYS A 50 1.68 3.87 5.88
CA LYS A 50 2.52 2.81 6.45
C LYS A 50 1.91 2.23 7.73
N ASP A 51 1.51 3.09 8.66
CA ASP A 51 0.91 2.66 9.93
C ASP A 51 -0.40 1.90 9.71
N ARG A 52 -1.28 2.40 8.82
CA ARG A 52 -2.56 1.75 8.52
C ARG A 52 -2.39 0.37 7.87
N VAL A 53 -1.46 0.23 6.93
CA VAL A 53 -1.18 -1.05 6.26
C VAL A 53 -0.63 -2.07 7.26
N LEU A 54 0.33 -1.68 8.10
CA LEU A 54 0.90 -2.55 9.11
C LEU A 54 -0.13 -2.95 10.18
N GLN A 55 -0.96 -2.00 10.62
CA GLN A 55 -2.05 -2.27 11.57
C GLN A 55 -3.11 -3.19 10.97
N PHE A 56 -3.46 -3.02 9.69
CA PHE A 56 -4.40 -3.89 9.00
C PHE A 56 -3.86 -5.33 8.91
N ALA A 57 -2.59 -5.50 8.53
CA ALA A 57 -1.94 -6.80 8.47
C ALA A 57 -1.91 -7.51 9.84
N ALA A 58 -1.48 -6.80 10.89
CA ALA A 58 -1.48 -7.33 12.25
C ALA A 58 -2.90 -7.72 12.71
N THR A 59 -3.91 -6.93 12.36
CA THR A 59 -5.31 -7.24 12.70
C THR A 59 -5.81 -8.50 11.98
N LEU A 60 -5.42 -8.71 10.71
CA LEU A 60 -5.77 -9.93 9.98
C LEU A 60 -5.19 -11.19 10.66
N GLU A 61 -3.93 -11.12 11.06
CA GLU A 61 -3.27 -12.21 11.78
C GLU A 61 -3.92 -12.42 13.17
N ASP A 62 -4.02 -11.38 13.98
CA ASP A 62 -4.48 -11.48 15.38
C ASP A 62 -5.96 -11.85 15.53
N LYS A 63 -6.84 -11.35 14.65
CA LYS A 63 -8.30 -11.50 14.79
C LYS A 63 -8.89 -12.58 13.93
N PHE A 64 -8.29 -12.84 12.77
CA PHE A 64 -8.84 -13.78 11.80
C PHE A 64 -7.93 -14.97 11.56
N ASN A 65 -6.77 -15.03 12.25
CA ASN A 65 -5.75 -16.05 12.05
C ASN A 65 -5.37 -16.19 10.57
N PHE A 66 -5.34 -15.08 9.83
CA PHE A 66 -5.08 -15.07 8.40
C PHE A 66 -3.67 -15.59 8.12
N GLN A 67 -3.53 -16.53 7.19
CA GLN A 67 -2.29 -17.23 6.88
C GLN A 67 -1.86 -17.06 5.43
N ARG A 68 -0.61 -17.44 5.15
CA ARG A 68 -0.12 -17.56 3.79
C ARG A 68 -0.97 -18.54 2.99
N GLY A 69 -1.49 -18.07 1.85
CA GLY A 69 -2.36 -18.85 0.97
C GLY A 69 -3.84 -18.51 1.10
N ASP A 70 -4.22 -17.80 2.16
CA ASP A 70 -5.57 -17.25 2.28
C ASP A 70 -5.78 -16.12 1.26
N VAL A 71 -7.03 -15.96 0.84
CA VAL A 71 -7.42 -14.99 -0.18
C VAL A 71 -8.43 -14.03 0.42
N ILE A 72 -8.14 -12.73 0.30
CA ILE A 72 -9.05 -11.65 0.66
C ILE A 72 -9.59 -11.00 -0.61
N ALA A 73 -10.90 -10.75 -0.64
CA ALA A 73 -11.54 -9.96 -1.68
C ALA A 73 -11.81 -8.55 -1.17
N LEU A 74 -11.44 -7.53 -1.95
CA LEU A 74 -11.74 -6.13 -1.68
C LEU A 74 -12.82 -5.67 -2.66
N TYR A 75 -13.94 -5.17 -2.13
CA TYR A 75 -15.00 -4.53 -2.92
C TYR A 75 -15.20 -3.09 -2.43
N ALA A 76 -14.69 -2.16 -3.22
CA ALA A 76 -14.35 -0.81 -2.81
C ALA A 76 -14.39 0.18 -3.99
N PRO A 77 -14.99 1.37 -3.86
CA PRO A 77 -14.71 2.48 -4.76
C PRO A 77 -13.30 3.06 -4.48
N ASN A 78 -12.75 3.78 -5.46
CA ASN A 78 -11.49 4.50 -5.27
C ASN A 78 -11.69 5.65 -4.28
N GLN A 79 -10.97 5.64 -3.15
CA GLN A 79 -11.11 6.61 -2.07
C GLN A 79 -9.80 6.76 -1.29
N ALA A 80 -9.44 7.98 -0.88
CA ALA A 80 -8.22 8.23 -0.12
C ALA A 80 -8.44 8.14 1.41
N SER A 81 -9.67 8.27 1.89
CA SER A 81 -10.00 8.23 3.30
C SER A 81 -11.28 7.42 3.54
N THR A 82 -11.43 6.88 4.76
CA THR A 82 -12.56 6.04 5.18
C THR A 82 -13.36 6.76 6.24
N LEU A 83 -14.04 7.85 5.90
CA LEU A 83 -15.07 8.42 6.77
C LEU A 83 -16.23 8.93 5.90
N TYR A 84 -17.37 8.23 6.04
CA TYR A 84 -18.70 8.58 5.53
C TYR A 84 -18.98 8.39 4.03
N ASP A 85 -18.83 7.17 3.52
CA ASP A 85 -19.97 6.49 2.91
C ASP A 85 -19.63 5.01 2.71
N HIS A 86 -20.65 4.18 2.63
CA HIS A 86 -20.53 2.73 2.50
C HIS A 86 -19.53 2.32 1.40
N HIS A 87 -18.72 1.29 1.70
CA HIS A 87 -17.75 0.57 0.86
C HIS A 87 -16.26 0.85 1.15
N SER A 88 -15.53 -0.23 1.38
CA SER A 88 -14.31 -0.32 2.18
C SER A 88 -13.00 0.08 1.49
N VAL A 89 -11.95 0.25 2.30
CA VAL A 89 -10.49 0.03 2.12
C VAL A 89 -9.91 -0.13 0.71
N THR A 90 -8.92 0.70 0.39
CA THR A 90 -7.85 0.44 -0.59
C THR A 90 -6.53 0.87 0.03
N ILE A 91 -5.60 -0.07 0.28
CA ILE A 91 -4.20 -0.13 -0.18
C ILE A 91 -3.74 -1.58 0.00
N LEU A 92 -3.30 -2.24 -1.08
CA LEU A 92 -2.39 -3.39 -1.05
C LEU A 92 -0.96 -2.86 -1.23
#